data_AF-A0A8H5CGF2-F1
#
_entry.id   AF-A0A8H5CGF2-F1
#
_cell.length_a   1.000
_cell.length_b   1.000
_cell.length_c   1.000
_cell.angle_alpha   90.00
_cell.angle_beta   90.00
_cell.angle_gamma   90.00
#
_symmetry.space_group_name_H-M   'P 1'
#
loop_
_entity.id
_entity.type
_entity.pdbx_description
1 polymer ?
#
loop_
_entity_poly.entity_id
_entity_poly.type
_entity_poly.pdbx_seq_one_letter_code
_entity_poly.pdbx_strand_id
1 'polypeptide(L)'
;MTSHNSSDKTVPIPFLFGMALTFEQIDMLARCLLGDGWVDVTCQGDPAYAFDETWMVRGIGNSIIEIPRGDGTIRYLYVLDVLCSFDGNYPPKTFDTGLVNRIWHQLGKPDIWKEVEVVCTEWSDKFLTPEPEWIYPRMYRSMQRSKEGAEERST
;
A
#
# COMPACT_ATOMS: atom_id res chain seq x y z
N MET A 1 13.65 -7.63 46.72
CA MET A 1 13.63 -6.59 45.66
C MET A 1 12.70 -7.06 44.58
N THR A 2 11.50 -6.50 44.54
CA THR A 2 10.45 -6.77 43.54
C THR A 2 10.96 -6.31 42.17
N SER A 3 11.20 -7.27 41.28
CA SER A 3 11.51 -7.00 39.88
C SER A 3 10.28 -6.36 39.26
N HIS A 4 10.35 -5.07 38.94
CA HIS A 4 9.35 -4.43 38.11
C HIS A 4 9.47 -5.02 36.71
N ASN A 5 8.48 -5.83 36.33
CA ASN A 5 8.17 -6.15 34.93
C ASN A 5 8.10 -4.82 34.17
N SER A 6 9.17 -4.46 33.46
CA SER A 6 9.06 -3.57 32.32
C SER A 6 8.21 -4.31 31.31
N SER A 7 6.95 -3.90 31.16
CA SER A 7 6.22 -4.18 29.94
C SER A 7 7.06 -3.59 28.81
N ASP A 8 7.91 -4.41 28.18
CA ASP A 8 8.49 -4.08 26.88
C ASP A 8 7.30 -3.90 25.95
N LYS A 9 6.84 -2.65 25.85
CA LYS A 9 5.88 -2.24 24.85
C LYS A 9 6.63 -2.33 23.54
N THR A 10 6.54 -3.49 22.91
CA THR A 10 7.08 -3.73 21.58
C THR A 10 6.46 -2.69 20.67
N VAL A 11 7.30 -1.75 20.19
CA VAL A 11 6.85 -0.70 19.29
C VAL A 11 6.41 -1.38 18.00
N PRO A 12 5.17 -1.16 17.53
CA PRO A 12 4.69 -1.80 16.32
C PRO A 12 5.48 -1.28 15.12
N ILE A 13 5.95 -2.21 14.30
CA ILE A 13 6.73 -1.97 13.09
C ILE A 13 5.77 -1.95 11.90
N PRO A 14 5.73 -0.86 11.10
CA PRO A 14 4.87 -0.78 9.94
C PRO A 14 5.42 -1.54 8.75
N PHE A 15 4.56 -2.35 8.13
CA PHE A 15 4.82 -3.00 6.85
C PHE A 15 3.86 -2.45 5.80
N LEU A 16 4.41 -1.88 4.74
CA LEU A 16 3.65 -1.51 3.55
C LEU A 16 3.19 -2.76 2.82
N PHE A 17 1.89 -2.83 2.56
CA PHE A 17 1.29 -3.91 1.80
C PHE A 17 0.61 -3.33 0.56
N GLY A 18 0.92 -3.89 -0.62
CA GLY A 18 0.43 -3.33 -1.87
C GLY A 18 0.82 -4.10 -3.12
N MET A 19 0.55 -3.50 -4.28
CA MET A 19 0.92 -4.03 -5.58
C MET A 19 2.16 -3.31 -6.10
N ALA A 20 3.21 -4.04 -6.47
CA ALA A 20 4.38 -3.49 -7.13
C ALA A 20 4.17 -3.53 -8.66
N LEU A 21 3.82 -2.39 -9.22
CA LEU A 21 3.38 -2.23 -10.60
C LEU A 21 4.53 -1.79 -11.51
N THR A 22 4.55 -2.25 -12.76
CA THR A 22 5.33 -1.58 -13.81
C THR A 22 4.70 -0.24 -14.19
N PHE A 23 5.38 0.56 -15.01
CA PHE A 23 4.82 1.79 -15.54
C PHE A 23 3.51 1.54 -16.31
N GLU A 24 3.49 0.55 -17.20
CA GLU A 24 2.30 0.20 -17.99
C GLU A 24 1.15 -0.25 -17.09
N GLN A 25 1.46 -0.94 -16.00
CA GLN A 25 0.45 -1.39 -15.06
C GLN A 25 -0.14 -0.21 -14.27
N ILE A 26 0.69 0.69 -13.73
CA ILE A 26 0.16 1.85 -13.00
C ILE A 26 -0.57 2.82 -13.93
N ASP A 27 -0.13 3.00 -15.17
CA ASP A 27 -0.82 3.80 -16.19
C ASP A 27 -2.22 3.28 -16.47
N MET A 28 -2.33 1.98 -16.76
CA MET A 28 -3.63 1.37 -17.01
C MET A 28 -4.56 1.45 -15.78
N LEU A 29 -4.02 1.30 -14.56
CA LEU A 29 -4.80 1.48 -13.34
C LEU A 29 -5.27 2.92 -13.15
N ALA A 30 -4.40 3.90 -13.38
CA ALA A 30 -4.71 5.32 -13.29
C ALA A 30 -5.82 5.70 -14.27
N ARG A 31 -5.70 5.28 -15.53
CA ARG A 31 -6.70 5.50 -16.57
C ARG A 31 -8.06 4.90 -16.21
N CYS A 32 -8.06 3.67 -15.69
CA CYS A 32 -9.29 3.00 -15.26
C CYS A 32 -9.98 3.70 -14.07
N LEU A 33 -9.22 4.15 -13.07
CA LEU A 33 -9.78 4.69 -11.82
C LEU A 33 -9.99 6.20 -11.82
N LEU A 34 -9.17 6.95 -12.55
CA LEU A 34 -9.13 8.42 -12.55
C LEU A 34 -9.64 9.01 -13.88
N GLY A 35 -9.60 8.21 -14.96
CA GLY A 35 -10.02 8.62 -16.30
C GLY A 35 -8.89 9.19 -17.15
N ASP A 36 -8.91 8.89 -18.45
CA ASP A 36 -7.88 9.29 -19.41
C ASP A 36 -7.63 10.80 -19.44
N GLY A 37 -8.72 11.60 -19.44
CA GLY A 37 -8.60 13.06 -19.49
C GLY A 37 -7.89 13.66 -18.26
N TRP A 38 -8.04 13.04 -17.09
CA TRP A 38 -7.32 13.48 -15.89
C TRP A 38 -5.83 13.19 -16.03
N VAL A 39 -5.48 11.94 -16.37
CA VAL A 39 -4.10 11.49 -16.51
C VAL A 39 -3.37 12.29 -17.60
N ASP A 40 -3.95 12.38 -18.80
CA ASP A 40 -3.27 12.97 -19.95
C ASP A 40 -3.23 14.51 -19.91
N VAL A 41 -4.35 15.15 -19.57
CA VAL A 41 -4.46 16.61 -19.67
C VAL A 41 -4.01 17.31 -18.39
N THR A 42 -4.41 16.78 -17.23
CA THR A 42 -4.14 17.44 -15.94
C THR A 42 -2.79 17.03 -15.39
N CYS A 43 -2.47 15.73 -15.47
CA CYS A 43 -1.25 15.15 -14.91
C CYS A 43 -0.16 14.91 -15.96
N GLN A 44 -0.34 15.41 -17.18
CA GLN A 44 0.65 15.37 -18.27
C GLN A 44 1.13 13.95 -18.63
N GLY A 45 0.28 12.94 -18.45
CA GLY A 45 0.58 11.55 -18.74
C GLY A 45 1.40 10.84 -17.64
N ASP A 46 1.58 11.44 -16.47
CA ASP A 46 2.21 10.80 -15.32
C ASP A 46 1.16 10.12 -14.43
N PRO A 47 1.08 8.78 -14.43
CA PRO A 47 0.07 8.06 -13.65
C PRO A 47 0.36 8.01 -12.15
N ALA A 48 1.63 8.07 -11.73
CA ALA A 48 1.99 8.09 -10.32
C ALA A 48 1.58 9.44 -9.72
N TYR A 49 1.92 10.53 -10.43
CA TYR A 49 1.49 11.88 -10.07
C TYR A 49 -0.03 12.01 -10.05
N ALA A 50 -0.73 11.41 -11.03
CA ALA A 50 -2.19 11.44 -11.08
C ALA A 50 -2.86 10.82 -9.84
N PHE A 51 -2.32 9.72 -9.32
CA PHE A 51 -2.79 9.13 -8.07
C PHE A 51 -2.48 10.02 -6.87
N ASP A 52 -1.25 10.50 -6.76
CA ASP A 52 -0.83 11.34 -5.63
C ASP A 52 -1.67 12.62 -5.53
N GLU A 53 -1.90 13.32 -6.64
CA GLU A 53 -2.78 14.50 -6.70
C GLU A 53 -4.23 14.15 -6.31
N THR A 54 -4.79 13.07 -6.87
CA THR A 54 -6.17 12.68 -6.58
C THR A 54 -6.37 12.35 -5.11
N TRP A 55 -5.39 11.69 -4.49
CA TRP A 55 -5.44 11.33 -3.07
C TRP A 55 -5.19 12.51 -2.16
N MET A 56 -4.28 13.41 -2.52
CA MET A 56 -4.10 14.68 -1.83
C MET A 56 -5.39 15.51 -1.81
N VAL A 57 -6.07 15.66 -2.96
CA VAL A 57 -7.35 16.38 -3.06
C VAL A 57 -8.43 15.78 -2.16
N ARG A 58 -8.40 14.45 -1.94
CA ARG A 58 -9.35 13.74 -1.07
C ARG A 58 -8.91 13.66 0.39
N GLY A 59 -7.76 14.24 0.75
CA GLY A 59 -7.19 14.12 2.09
C GLY A 59 -6.82 12.67 2.47
N ILE A 60 -6.58 11.82 1.48
CA ILE A 60 -6.19 10.43 1.66
C ILE A 60 -4.67 10.37 1.54
N GLY A 61 -3.98 9.93 2.59
CA GLY A 61 -2.54 9.69 2.55
C GLY A 61 -2.20 8.41 1.79
N ASN A 62 -2.47 8.36 0.49
CA ASN A 62 -1.94 7.33 -0.39
C ASN A 62 -0.85 7.97 -1.22
N SER A 63 0.38 7.50 -1.04
CA SER A 63 1.48 7.82 -1.94
C SER A 63 1.83 6.59 -2.74
N ILE A 64 1.94 6.76 -4.05
CA ILE A 64 2.64 5.80 -4.89
C ILE A 64 4.12 5.90 -4.55
N ILE A 65 4.75 4.78 -4.22
CA ILE A 65 6.17 4.77 -3.84
C ILE A 65 7.00 4.10 -4.92
N GLU A 66 8.01 4.80 -5.42
CA GLU A 66 8.98 4.22 -6.34
C GLU A 66 9.92 3.25 -5.63
N ILE A 67 10.03 2.04 -6.21
CA ILE A 67 10.91 0.98 -5.77
C ILE A 67 11.97 0.78 -6.86
N PRO A 68 13.20 1.30 -6.68
CA PRO A 68 14.29 0.99 -7.58
C PRO A 68 14.66 -0.49 -7.46
N ARG A 69 14.83 -1.14 -8.59
CA ARG A 69 15.33 -2.52 -8.69
C ARG A 69 16.80 -2.50 -9.06
N GLY A 70 17.51 -3.56 -8.66
CA GLY A 70 18.96 -3.67 -8.88
C GLY A 70 19.39 -3.73 -10.36
N ASP A 71 18.43 -3.90 -11.27
CA ASP A 71 18.62 -3.88 -12.72
C ASP A 71 18.42 -2.49 -13.36
N GLY A 72 18.15 -1.45 -12.55
CA GLY A 72 17.90 -0.09 -13.01
C GLY A 72 16.44 0.20 -13.39
N THR A 73 15.54 -0.78 -13.24
CA THR A 73 14.10 -0.56 -13.46
C THR A 73 13.43 -0.01 -12.19
N ILE A 74 12.29 0.67 -12.36
CA ILE A 74 11.46 1.16 -11.26
C ILE A 74 10.14 0.40 -11.25
N ARG A 75 9.72 -0.03 -10.06
CA ARG A 75 8.34 -0.49 -9.80
C ARG A 75 7.63 0.56 -8.96
N TYR A 76 6.35 0.74 -9.19
CA TYR A 76 5.50 1.65 -8.44
C TYR A 76 4.67 0.86 -7.44
N LEU A 77 4.92 1.07 -6.15
CA LEU A 77 4.13 0.47 -5.09
C LEU A 77 2.83 1.25 -4.91
N TYR A 78 1.74 0.64 -5.36
CA TYR A 78 0.39 1.06 -5.01
C TYR A 78 0.04 0.51 -3.62
N VAL A 79 0.19 1.35 -2.60
CA VAL A 79 -0.07 0.98 -1.20
C VAL A 79 -1.57 0.73 -0.99
N LEU A 80 -1.91 -0.48 -0.54
CA LEU A 80 -3.29 -0.88 -0.25
C LEU A 80 -3.58 -0.78 1.25
N ASP A 81 -2.63 -1.16 2.09
CA ASP A 81 -2.75 -1.02 3.55
C ASP A 81 -1.35 -0.92 4.20
N VAL A 82 -1.36 -0.57 5.49
CA VAL A 82 -0.16 -0.66 6.35
C VAL A 82 -0.46 -1.65 7.46
N LEU A 83 0.31 -2.74 7.48
CA LEU A 83 0.17 -3.82 8.44
C LEU A 83 1.14 -3.63 9.60
N CYS A 84 0.83 -4.26 10.74
CA CYS A 84 1.62 -4.17 11.96
C CYS A 84 2.36 -5.48 12.22
N SER A 85 3.65 -5.39 12.54
CA SER A 85 4.44 -6.46 13.14
C SER A 85 4.94 -6.06 14.52
N PHE A 86 4.93 -6.99 15.47
CA PHE A 86 5.48 -6.77 16.81
C PHE A 86 6.83 -7.48 17.01
N ASP A 87 7.18 -8.41 16.14
CA ASP A 87 8.37 -9.24 16.23
C ASP A 87 9.35 -9.01 15.06
N GLY A 88 9.02 -8.09 14.15
CA GLY A 88 9.76 -7.83 12.92
C GLY A 88 9.52 -8.85 11.81
N ASN A 89 8.72 -9.89 12.06
CA ASN A 89 8.34 -10.84 11.02
C ASN A 89 7.24 -10.25 10.13
N TYR A 90 7.19 -10.70 8.88
CA TYR A 90 6.16 -10.29 7.94
C TYR A 90 4.77 -10.62 8.50
N PRO A 91 3.88 -9.61 8.64
CA PRO A 91 2.53 -9.87 9.11
C PRO A 91 1.79 -10.78 8.12
N PRO A 92 0.84 -11.60 8.62
CA PRO A 92 0.02 -12.44 7.75
C PRO A 92 -0.66 -11.57 6.70
N LYS A 93 -0.55 -11.96 5.42
CA LYS A 93 -1.26 -11.34 4.31
C LYS A 93 -2.77 -11.64 4.44
N THR A 94 -3.42 -11.02 5.42
CA THR A 94 -4.87 -11.03 5.62
C THR A 94 -5.47 -10.01 4.67
N PHE A 95 -5.22 -10.25 3.38
CA PHE A 95 -5.59 -9.34 2.34
C PHE A 95 -7.09 -9.46 2.04
N ASP A 96 -7.78 -8.31 2.03
CA ASP A 96 -9.10 -8.22 1.40
C ASP A 96 -8.96 -8.36 -0.12
N THR A 97 -8.94 -9.62 -0.55
CA THR A 97 -8.99 -10.00 -1.98
C THR A 97 -10.11 -9.31 -2.74
N GLY A 98 -11.16 -8.83 -2.06
CA GLY A 98 -12.25 -8.07 -2.65
C GLY A 98 -11.81 -6.81 -3.38
N LEU A 99 -10.86 -6.03 -2.84
CA LEU A 99 -10.41 -4.79 -3.50
C LEU A 99 -9.67 -5.07 -4.80
N VAL A 100 -8.70 -5.98 -4.78
CA VAL A 100 -7.97 -6.37 -5.98
C VAL A 100 -8.88 -7.13 -6.95
N ASN A 101 -9.83 -7.94 -6.47
CA ASN A 101 -10.85 -8.56 -7.31
C ASN A 101 -11.74 -7.53 -8.02
N ARG A 102 -12.14 -6.45 -7.34
CA ARG A 102 -12.92 -5.35 -7.96
C ARG A 102 -12.10 -4.64 -9.02
N ILE A 103 -10.83 -4.32 -8.73
CA ILE A 103 -9.90 -3.75 -9.70
C ILE A 103 -9.74 -4.70 -10.91
N TRP A 104 -9.54 -6.00 -10.67
CA TRP A 104 -9.44 -7.02 -11.72
C TRP A 104 -10.69 -7.11 -12.58
N HIS A 105 -11.87 -6.98 -11.98
CA HIS A 105 -13.13 -7.00 -12.71
C HIS A 105 -13.28 -5.77 -13.59
N GLN A 106 -12.98 -4.57 -13.07
CA GLN A 106 -13.07 -3.32 -13.81
C GLN A 106 -12.09 -3.27 -14.99
N LEU A 107 -10.88 -3.80 -14.81
CA LEU A 107 -9.85 -3.82 -15.86
C LEU A 107 -10.08 -4.89 -16.94
N GLY A 108 -11.04 -5.81 -16.76
CA GLY A 108 -11.28 -6.89 -17.72
C GLY A 108 -10.17 -7.95 -17.76
N LYS A 109 -9.32 -8.05 -16.72
CA LYS A 109 -8.21 -9.01 -16.59
C LYS A 109 -7.21 -9.02 -17.78
N PRO A 110 -6.55 -7.89 -18.06
CA PRO A 110 -5.61 -7.80 -19.17
C PRO A 110 -4.34 -8.61 -18.88
N ASP A 111 -3.66 -9.09 -19.93
CA ASP A 111 -2.53 -10.01 -19.80
C ASP A 111 -1.37 -9.44 -18.96
N ILE A 112 -1.08 -8.15 -19.11
CA ILE A 112 -0.05 -7.44 -18.34
C ILE A 112 -0.31 -7.52 -16.83
N TRP A 113 -1.53 -7.83 -16.40
CA TRP A 113 -1.92 -7.90 -15.00
C TRP A 113 -1.69 -9.27 -14.34
N LYS A 114 -1.37 -10.31 -15.14
CA LYS A 114 -1.01 -11.65 -14.64
C LYS A 114 0.30 -11.67 -13.87
N GLU A 115 1.15 -10.68 -14.11
CA GLU A 115 2.49 -10.54 -13.53
C GLU A 115 2.56 -9.52 -12.39
N VAL A 116 1.41 -9.07 -11.86
CA VAL A 116 1.39 -8.13 -10.73
C VAL A 116 1.93 -8.81 -9.48
N GLU A 117 3.00 -8.23 -8.94
CA GLU A 117 3.62 -8.68 -7.70
C GLU A 117 2.90 -8.06 -6.49
N VAL A 118 2.42 -8.90 -5.56
CA VAL A 118 1.87 -8.44 -4.28
C VAL A 118 2.97 -8.48 -3.22
N VAL A 119 3.38 -7.29 -2.78
CA VAL A 119 4.49 -7.10 -1.85
C VAL A 119 3.98 -6.77 -0.44
N CYS A 120 4.73 -7.24 0.54
CA CYS A 120 4.65 -6.81 1.93
C CYS A 120 6.09 -6.48 2.31
N THR A 121 6.38 -5.25 2.72
CA THR A 121 7.75 -4.81 3.00
C THR A 121 7.75 -3.75 4.09
N GLU A 122 8.74 -3.80 4.97
CA GLU A 122 9.00 -2.74 5.94
C GLU A 122 9.41 -1.45 5.20
N TRP A 123 9.15 -0.28 5.80
CA TRP A 123 9.83 0.93 5.36
C TRP A 123 11.34 0.75 5.51
N SER A 124 12.12 1.08 4.48
CA SER A 124 13.58 0.98 4.54
C SER A 124 14.23 2.03 3.66
N ASP A 125 15.52 2.26 3.85
CA ASP A 125 16.35 3.17 3.05
C ASP A 125 16.40 2.81 1.54
N LYS A 126 15.83 1.67 1.15
CA LYS A 126 15.64 1.28 -0.26
C LYS A 126 14.59 2.13 -0.96
N PHE A 127 13.68 2.75 -0.22
CA PHE A 127 12.79 3.75 -0.79
C PHE A 127 13.57 5.05 -1.00
N LEU A 128 13.43 5.66 -2.17
CA LEU A 128 14.14 6.90 -2.52
C LEU A 128 13.59 8.13 -1.78
N THR A 129 12.81 7.93 -0.73
CA THR A 129 12.05 8.95 -0.01
C THR A 129 12.18 8.75 1.51
N PRO A 130 12.04 9.82 2.31
CA PRO A 130 11.94 9.69 3.76
C PRO A 130 10.62 9.00 4.15
N GLU A 131 10.61 8.36 5.33
CA GLU A 131 9.40 7.73 5.86
C GLU A 131 8.26 8.74 5.97
N PRO A 132 7.10 8.51 5.31
CA PRO A 132 6.02 9.47 5.33
C PRO A 132 5.19 9.39 6.62
N GLU A 133 4.75 10.55 7.10
CA GLU A 133 4.01 10.73 8.35
C GLU A 133 2.68 9.96 8.41
N TRP A 134 2.12 9.57 7.26
CA TRP A 134 0.85 8.85 7.18
C TRP A 134 0.95 7.36 7.53
N ILE A 135 2.15 6.77 7.57
CA ILE A 135 2.34 5.32 7.76
C ILE A 135 1.79 4.84 9.10
N TYR A 136 2.21 5.45 10.19
CA TYR A 136 1.77 5.05 11.54
C TYR A 136 0.27 5.25 11.75
N PRO A 137 -0.33 6.42 11.41
CA PRO A 137 -1.78 6.59 11.45
C PRO A 137 -2.55 5.52 10.68
N ARG A 138 -2.07 5.08 9.50
CA ARG A 138 -2.69 3.99 8.74
C ARG A 138 -2.55 2.64 9.41
N MET A 139 -1.36 2.32 9.93
CA MET A 139 -1.10 1.07 10.65
C MET A 139 -2.07 0.92 11.82
N TYR A 140 -2.21 1.97 12.65
CA TYR A 140 -3.12 1.93 13.80
C TYR A 140 -4.58 1.75 13.41
N ARG A 141 -5.03 2.35 12.30
CA ARG A 141 -6.39 2.11 11.75
C ARG A 141 -6.57 0.68 11.26
N SER A 142 -5.55 0.07 10.64
CA SER A 142 -5.61 -1.34 10.22
C SER A 142 -5.71 -2.28 11.42
N MET A 143 -4.94 -2.00 12.49
CA MET A 143 -5.02 -2.75 13.74
C MET A 143 -6.40 -2.65 14.41
N GLN A 144 -7.03 -1.48 14.40
CA GLN A 144 -8.39 -1.29 14.94
C GLN A 144 -9.42 -2.13 14.18
N ARG A 145 -9.43 -2.04 12.84
CA ARG A 145 -10.32 -2.84 11.97
C ARG A 145 -10.19 -4.35 12.21
N SER A 146 -8.95 -4.81 12.45
CA SER A 146 -8.67 -6.22 12.72
C SER A 146 -9.23 -6.71 14.06
N LYS A 147 -9.24 -5.84 15.08
CA LYS A 147 -9.82 -6.17 16.40
C LYS A 147 -11.34 -6.25 16.33
N GLU A 148 -11.97 -5.27 15.68
CA GLU A 148 -13.42 -5.22 15.51
C GLU A 148 -13.94 -6.45 14.75
N GLY A 149 -13.29 -6.83 13.64
CA GLY A 149 -13.67 -8.02 12.87
C GLY A 149 -13.39 -9.37 13.57
N ALA A 150 -12.54 -9.40 14.61
CA ALA A 150 -12.29 -10.58 15.42
C ALA A 150 -13.36 -10.75 16.52
N GLU A 151 -13.87 -9.65 17.06
CA GLU A 151 -14.96 -9.66 18.05
C GLU A 151 -16.28 -10.12 17.41
N GLU A 152 -16.60 -9.67 16.19
CA GLU A 152 -17.83 -10.08 15.48
C GLU A 152 -17.87 -11.57 15.09
N ARG A 153 -16.71 -12.23 14.92
CA ARG A 153 -16.63 -13.67 14.61
C ARG A 153 -16.66 -14.57 15.84
N SER A 154 -16.63 -13.98 17.04
CA SER A 154 -16.61 -14.69 18.32
C SER A 154 -17.98 -14.70 19.02
N THR A 155 -19.00 -14.11 18.40
CA THR A 155 -20.42 -14.06 18.82
C THR A 155 -21.30 -14.86 17.88
#